data_AF-A0A0N0SV39-F1
#
_entry.id   AF-A0A0N0SV39-F1
#
_cell.length_a   1.000
_cell.length_b   1.000
_cell.length_c   1.000
_cell.angle_alpha   90.00
_cell.angle_beta   90.00
_cell.angle_gamma   90.00
#
_symmetry.space_group_name_H-M   'P 1'
#
loop_
_entity.id
_entity.type
_entity.pdbx_description
1 polymer ?
#
loop_
_entity_poly.entity_id
_entity_poly.type
_entity_poly.pdbx_seq_one_letter_code
_entity_poly.pdbx_strand_id
1 'polypeptide(L)'
;MLFDLEVDPSWNDRSFLSDFYNEILHQDTCQSATADGIALLAALAVDDRVPPRQRFEAVQLLFSAATVSERHLAATWPAAPLHADPTSEVRTRVAVQSCTPDLLARWAAESAAVRLVLAGLAIVFPTDRTLPALTPRLQGFADQHPQGTDVGDYVRFVLVLAAQDDDRTLRATEELTHAYWTGTARGVPTRARALHLVDQMLTKIRTGLTRSTGTSTTWPSELWRRYSSAPVAG
;
A
#
# COMPACT_ATOMS: atom_id res chain seq x y z
N MET A 1 23.68 29.43 23.21
CA MET A 1 24.36 28.35 22.48
C MET A 1 23.93 27.03 23.09
N LEU A 2 23.42 26.10 22.28
CA LEU A 2 23.48 24.64 22.49
C LEU A 2 22.87 23.83 21.34
N PHE A 3 22.26 24.48 20.34
CA PHE A 3 21.97 23.86 19.05
C PHE A 3 22.19 24.92 17.96
N ASP A 4 23.42 25.02 17.48
CA ASP A 4 23.65 25.65 16.18
C ASP A 4 22.99 24.74 15.14
N LEU A 5 22.09 25.34 14.35
CA LEU A 5 21.43 24.72 13.20
C LEU A 5 22.45 24.55 12.07
N GLU A 6 23.46 23.71 12.30
CA GLU A 6 24.18 23.09 11.22
C GLU A 6 23.26 21.97 10.71
N VAL A 7 22.38 22.32 9.78
CA VAL A 7 21.66 21.33 8.99
C VAL A 7 22.73 20.58 8.21
N ASP A 8 23.10 19.40 8.73
CA ASP A 8 24.03 18.50 8.07
C ASP A 8 23.50 18.25 6.64
N PRO A 9 24.22 18.65 5.57
CA PRO A 9 23.77 18.47 4.20
C PRO A 9 23.67 16.98 3.80
N SER A 10 24.14 16.06 4.63
CA SER A 10 23.95 14.61 4.48
C SER A 10 22.66 14.09 5.11
N TRP A 11 21.92 14.90 5.88
CA TRP A 11 20.61 14.57 6.44
C TRP A 11 19.54 14.67 5.35
N ASN A 12 19.55 13.69 4.46
CA ASN A 12 18.50 13.50 3.47
C ASN A 12 17.36 12.73 4.15
N ASP A 13 16.25 13.40 4.51
CA ASP A 13 15.07 12.79 5.14
C ASP A 13 14.62 11.45 4.50
N ARG A 14 14.95 11.23 3.22
CA ARG A 14 14.71 9.97 2.50
C ARG A 14 15.53 8.79 3.00
N SER A 15 16.79 8.96 3.39
CA SER A 15 17.61 7.84 3.87
C SER A 15 17.14 7.38 5.24
N PHE A 16 16.87 8.32 6.16
CA PHE A 16 16.36 7.99 7.49
C PHE A 16 15.04 7.22 7.45
N LEU A 17 14.06 7.68 6.65
CA LEU A 17 12.78 6.97 6.54
C LEU A 17 12.95 5.61 5.87
N SER A 18 13.83 5.49 4.88
CA SER A 18 14.12 4.20 4.24
C SER A 18 14.76 3.21 5.23
N ASP A 19 15.72 3.66 6.03
CA ASP A 19 16.39 2.85 7.05
C ASP A 19 15.42 2.45 8.16
N PHE A 20 14.59 3.39 8.62
CA PHE A 20 13.52 3.14 9.59
C PHE A 20 12.49 2.12 9.07
N TYR A 21 12.06 2.25 7.81
CA TYR A 21 11.16 1.28 7.19
C TYR A 21 11.77 -0.10 7.03
N ASN A 22 13.07 -0.16 6.68
CA ASN A 22 13.82 -1.41 6.61
C ASN A 22 14.00 -2.06 7.99
N GLU A 23 14.07 -1.28 9.06
CA GLU A 23 14.10 -1.83 10.43
C GLU A 23 12.76 -2.49 10.81
N ILE A 24 11.64 -1.95 10.33
CA ILE A 24 10.33 -2.53 10.62
C ILE A 24 10.07 -3.79 9.78
N LEU A 25 10.35 -3.74 8.48
CA LEU A 25 10.28 -4.89 7.58
C LEU A 25 11.66 -5.17 6.98
N HIS A 26 12.49 -5.86 7.76
CA HIS A 26 13.82 -6.22 7.31
C HIS A 26 13.74 -7.23 6.17
N GLN A 27 14.16 -6.81 4.97
CA GLN A 27 14.09 -7.63 3.75
C GLN A 27 12.69 -8.22 3.50
N ASP A 28 11.65 -7.42 3.76
CA ASP A 28 10.25 -7.80 3.56
C ASP A 28 9.75 -8.94 4.49
N THR A 29 10.49 -9.23 5.56
CA THR A 29 10.11 -10.23 6.58
C THR A 29 9.66 -9.57 7.89
N CYS A 30 8.73 -10.22 8.60
CA CYS A 30 8.38 -9.83 9.96
C CYS A 30 9.35 -10.48 10.96
N GLN A 31 9.94 -9.68 11.82
CA GLN A 31 10.73 -10.13 12.96
C GLN A 31 9.96 -9.90 14.27
N SER A 32 10.49 -10.44 15.37
CA SER A 32 9.84 -10.37 16.69
C SER A 32 9.48 -8.95 17.16
N ALA A 33 10.22 -7.93 16.71
CA ALA A 33 9.99 -6.51 17.02
C ALA A 33 9.12 -5.77 15.98
N THR A 34 8.83 -6.36 14.82
CA THR A 34 8.07 -5.70 13.74
C THR A 34 6.71 -5.21 14.24
N ALA A 35 6.01 -6.04 15.02
CA ALA A 35 4.69 -5.71 15.56
C ALA A 35 4.70 -4.44 16.45
N ASP A 36 5.77 -4.21 17.19
CA ASP A 36 5.91 -3.04 18.07
C ASP A 36 6.14 -1.76 17.24
N GLY A 37 6.83 -1.88 16.10
CA GLY A 37 7.03 -0.78 15.13
C GLY A 37 5.75 -0.34 14.40
N ILE A 38 4.72 -1.20 14.33
CA ILE A 38 3.47 -0.88 13.64
C ILE A 38 2.75 0.31 14.26
N ALA A 39 2.77 0.46 15.58
CA ALA A 39 2.13 1.59 16.26
C ALA A 39 2.75 2.93 15.82
N LEU A 40 4.07 2.98 15.67
CA LEU A 40 4.78 4.18 15.22
C LEU A 40 4.47 4.50 13.75
N LEU A 41 4.42 3.48 12.87
CA LEU A 41 4.01 3.69 11.48
C LEU A 41 2.58 4.19 11.36
N ALA A 42 1.66 3.63 12.15
CA ALA A 42 0.28 4.10 12.19
C ALA A 42 0.21 5.55 12.65
N ALA A 43 0.97 5.93 13.70
CA ALA A 43 1.05 7.31 14.17
C ALA A 43 1.54 8.27 13.08
N LEU A 44 2.59 7.91 12.33
CA LEU A 44 3.09 8.69 11.20
C LEU A 44 2.06 8.80 10.08
N ALA A 45 1.33 7.71 9.79
CA ALA A 45 0.31 7.67 8.76
C ALA A 45 -0.94 8.50 9.10
N VAL A 46 -1.20 8.80 10.37
CA VAL A 46 -2.36 9.61 10.79
C VAL A 46 -2.03 11.05 11.16
N ASP A 47 -0.75 11.42 11.25
CA ASP A 47 -0.33 12.77 11.63
C ASP A 47 -0.43 13.75 10.44
N ASP A 48 -1.21 14.81 10.61
CA ASP A 48 -1.41 15.83 9.57
C ASP A 48 -0.15 16.63 9.24
N ARG A 49 0.84 16.64 10.14
CA ARG A 49 2.15 17.28 9.93
C ARG A 49 3.05 16.47 8.99
N VAL A 50 2.78 15.17 8.85
CA VAL A 50 3.53 14.30 7.93
C VAL A 50 3.02 14.53 6.50
N PRO A 51 3.89 14.86 5.53
CA PRO A 51 3.41 15.17 4.19
C PRO A 51 2.75 13.95 3.51
N PRO A 52 1.82 14.15 2.56
CA PRO A 52 1.04 13.05 1.96
C PRO A 52 1.86 11.93 1.34
N ARG A 53 3.08 12.23 0.85
CA ARG A 53 4.00 11.22 0.30
C ARG A 53 4.48 10.26 1.38
N GLN A 54 4.96 10.79 2.50
CA GLN A 54 5.44 9.99 3.62
C GLN A 54 4.30 9.20 4.24
N ARG A 55 3.08 9.78 4.33
CA ARG A 55 1.89 9.02 4.73
C ARG A 55 1.58 7.88 3.77
N PHE A 56 1.68 8.09 2.45
CA PHE A 56 1.52 7.02 1.46
C PHE A 56 2.53 5.89 1.70
N GLU A 57 3.81 6.23 1.89
CA GLU A 57 4.87 5.25 2.13
C GLU A 57 4.64 4.46 3.44
N ALA A 58 4.22 5.14 4.51
CA ALA A 58 3.87 4.51 5.78
C ALA A 58 2.67 3.56 5.65
N VAL A 59 1.59 3.99 4.98
CA VAL A 59 0.40 3.15 4.75
C VAL A 59 0.74 1.97 3.83
N GLN A 60 1.63 2.16 2.84
CA GLN A 60 2.07 1.08 1.98
C GLN A 60 2.88 0.05 2.77
N LEU A 61 3.76 0.50 3.67
CA LEU A 61 4.51 -0.40 4.52
C LEU A 61 3.60 -1.18 5.47
N LEU A 62 2.56 -0.54 6.02
CA LEU A 62 1.52 -1.21 6.81
C LEU A 62 0.79 -2.29 5.99
N PHE A 63 0.47 -2.00 4.72
CA PHE A 63 -0.11 -3.00 3.80
C PHE A 63 0.85 -4.16 3.56
N SER A 64 2.12 -3.89 3.24
CA SER A 64 3.12 -4.93 3.01
C SER A 64 3.33 -5.78 4.27
N ALA A 65 3.40 -5.16 5.45
CA ALA A 65 3.52 -5.85 6.75
C ALA A 65 2.32 -6.75 7.06
N ALA A 66 1.10 -6.28 6.78
CA ALA A 66 -0.12 -7.06 7.00
C ALA A 66 -0.25 -8.28 6.08
N THR A 67 0.47 -8.29 4.94
CA THR A 67 0.31 -9.26 3.86
C THR A 67 1.57 -10.10 3.60
N VAL A 68 2.59 -10.02 4.48
CA VAL A 68 3.87 -10.74 4.33
C VAL A 68 3.65 -12.23 4.06
N SER A 69 2.83 -12.91 4.87
CA SER A 69 2.56 -14.34 4.71
C SER A 69 1.99 -14.68 3.34
N GLU A 70 0.97 -13.93 2.89
CA GLU A 70 0.36 -14.13 1.57
C GLU A 70 1.33 -13.85 0.42
N ARG A 71 2.12 -12.78 0.51
CA ARG A 71 3.07 -12.40 -0.54
C ARG A 71 4.23 -13.39 -0.63
N HIS A 72 4.77 -13.84 0.50
CA HIS A 72 5.81 -14.88 0.54
C HIS A 72 5.32 -16.22 0.02
N LEU A 73 4.09 -16.63 0.40
CA LEU A 73 3.49 -17.84 -0.13
C LEU A 73 3.36 -17.78 -1.65
N ALA A 74 2.92 -16.64 -2.19
CA ALA A 74 2.78 -16.45 -3.62
C ALA A 74 4.12 -16.46 -4.37
N ALA A 75 5.19 -15.95 -3.76
CA ALA A 75 6.51 -15.84 -4.36
C ALA A 75 7.32 -17.16 -4.33
N THR A 76 7.11 -18.00 -3.31
CA THR A 76 7.99 -19.17 -3.06
C THR A 76 7.34 -20.52 -3.34
N TRP A 77 6.05 -20.56 -3.66
CA TRP A 77 5.31 -21.79 -3.88
C TRP A 77 5.94 -22.73 -4.94
N PRO A 78 5.98 -24.05 -4.70
CA PRO A 78 5.43 -24.79 -3.55
C PRO A 78 6.40 -24.90 -2.36
N ALA A 79 7.56 -24.25 -2.40
CA ALA A 79 8.51 -24.28 -1.30
C ALA A 79 8.01 -23.44 -0.11
N ALA A 80 8.51 -23.77 1.08
CA ALA A 80 8.32 -22.92 2.25
C ALA A 80 9.21 -21.66 2.14
N PRO A 81 8.74 -20.47 2.54
CA PRO A 81 9.57 -19.27 2.55
C PRO A 81 10.72 -19.42 3.54
N LEU A 82 11.96 -19.19 3.09
CA LEU A 82 13.19 -19.45 3.85
C LEU A 82 13.31 -18.66 5.17
N HIS A 83 12.66 -17.49 5.23
CA HIS A 83 12.74 -16.56 6.36
C HIS A 83 11.36 -16.21 6.95
N ALA A 84 10.34 -17.02 6.67
CA ALA A 84 9.04 -16.81 7.30
C ALA A 84 9.12 -17.04 8.81
N ASP A 85 8.57 -16.10 9.57
CA ASP A 85 8.26 -16.28 10.99
C ASP A 85 6.75 -16.12 11.17
N PRO A 86 5.99 -17.23 11.10
CA PRO A 86 4.54 -17.19 11.19
C PRO A 86 4.01 -16.54 12.47
N THR A 87 4.76 -16.63 13.58
CA THR A 87 4.32 -16.04 14.86
C THR A 87 4.43 -14.52 14.79
N SER A 88 5.56 -14.01 14.29
CA SER A 88 5.77 -12.57 14.11
C SER A 88 4.88 -11.98 13.03
N GLU A 89 4.64 -12.71 11.93
CA GLU A 89 3.71 -12.30 10.87
C GLU A 89 2.27 -12.17 11.38
N VAL A 90 1.78 -13.15 12.16
CA VAL A 90 0.44 -13.08 12.78
C VAL A 90 0.33 -11.91 13.76
N ARG A 91 1.32 -11.73 14.64
CA ARG A 91 1.34 -10.59 15.58
C ARG A 91 1.33 -9.25 14.85
N THR A 92 2.15 -9.13 13.80
CA THR A 92 2.23 -7.93 12.95
C THR A 92 0.89 -7.66 12.28
N ARG A 93 0.27 -8.68 11.68
CA ARG A 93 -1.05 -8.57 11.04
C ARG A 93 -2.12 -8.08 12.02
N VAL A 94 -2.15 -8.61 13.25
CA VAL A 94 -3.07 -8.16 14.31
C VAL A 94 -2.81 -6.71 14.69
N ALA A 95 -1.53 -6.30 14.81
CA ALA A 95 -1.18 -4.92 15.09
C ALA A 95 -1.69 -3.97 13.99
N VAL A 96 -1.51 -4.30 12.70
CA VAL A 96 -2.03 -3.48 11.59
C VAL A 96 -3.56 -3.48 11.58
N GLN A 97 -4.19 -4.62 11.85
CA GLN A 97 -5.65 -4.70 11.96
C GLN A 97 -6.19 -3.73 13.01
N SER A 98 -5.50 -3.61 14.15
CA SER A 98 -5.92 -2.76 15.27
C SER A 98 -5.92 -1.27 14.94
N CYS A 99 -5.00 -0.80 14.10
CA CYS A 99 -4.92 0.61 13.68
C CYS A 99 -5.70 0.93 12.39
N THR A 100 -6.16 -0.09 11.66
CA THR A 100 -6.88 0.07 10.39
C THR A 100 -8.11 0.99 10.50
N PRO A 101 -8.94 0.94 11.56
CA PRO A 101 -10.08 1.86 11.69
C PRO A 101 -9.69 3.34 11.66
N ASP A 102 -8.63 3.72 12.37
CA ASP A 102 -8.16 5.11 12.44
C ASP A 102 -7.58 5.58 11.10
N LEU A 103 -6.85 4.69 10.41
CA LEU A 103 -6.35 4.94 9.05
C LEU A 103 -7.49 5.18 8.06
N LEU A 104 -8.55 4.36 8.13
CA LEU A 104 -9.72 4.48 7.26
C LEU A 104 -10.60 5.70 7.61
N ALA A 105 -10.63 6.12 8.87
CA ALA A 105 -11.34 7.33 9.29
C ALA A 105 -10.81 8.59 8.59
N ARG A 106 -9.52 8.60 8.22
CA ARG A 106 -8.87 9.70 7.50
C ARG A 106 -9.19 9.76 6.01
N TRP A 107 -9.89 8.78 5.45
CA TRP A 107 -10.14 8.66 4.00
C TRP A 107 -10.49 9.99 3.32
N ALA A 108 -11.41 10.77 3.89
CA ALA A 108 -11.89 12.02 3.30
C ALA A 108 -10.81 13.13 3.26
N ALA A 109 -9.92 13.17 4.26
CA ALA A 109 -8.83 14.15 4.34
C ALA A 109 -7.62 13.74 3.49
N GLU A 110 -7.53 12.46 3.09
CA GLU A 110 -6.35 11.95 2.41
C GLU A 110 -6.32 12.26 0.91
N SER A 111 -5.09 12.29 0.40
CA SER A 111 -4.77 12.41 -1.01
C SER A 111 -5.25 11.20 -1.81
N ALA A 112 -5.42 11.35 -3.12
CA ALA A 112 -5.82 10.25 -3.99
C ALA A 112 -4.88 9.05 -3.89
N ALA A 113 -3.57 9.29 -3.85
CA ALA A 113 -2.56 8.23 -3.73
C ALA A 113 -2.72 7.46 -2.42
N VAL A 114 -2.88 8.16 -1.29
CA VAL A 114 -3.04 7.51 0.03
C VAL A 114 -4.35 6.71 0.07
N ARG A 115 -5.44 7.23 -0.50
CA ARG A 115 -6.72 6.50 -0.62
C ARG A 115 -6.61 5.19 -1.38
N LEU A 116 -5.74 5.09 -2.40
CA LEU A 116 -5.49 3.82 -3.09
C LEU A 116 -4.94 2.78 -2.11
N VAL A 117 -3.91 3.11 -1.33
CA VAL A 117 -3.33 2.16 -0.38
C VAL A 117 -4.30 1.82 0.76
N LEU A 118 -5.06 2.81 1.25
CA LEU A 118 -6.12 2.58 2.23
C LEU A 118 -7.19 1.61 1.71
N ALA A 119 -7.50 1.66 0.41
CA ALA A 119 -8.39 0.69 -0.22
C ALA A 119 -7.80 -0.73 -0.19
N GLY A 120 -6.48 -0.84 -0.42
CA GLY A 120 -5.72 -2.07 -0.22
C GLY A 120 -5.82 -2.61 1.22
N LEU A 121 -5.68 -1.77 2.24
CA LEU A 121 -5.86 -2.20 3.63
C LEU A 121 -7.30 -2.63 3.94
N ALA A 122 -8.28 -1.94 3.40
CA ALA A 122 -9.70 -2.26 3.61
C ALA A 122 -10.09 -3.64 3.07
N ILE A 123 -9.46 -4.12 1.98
CA ILE A 123 -9.67 -5.49 1.47
C ILE A 123 -8.88 -6.56 2.24
N VAL A 124 -7.79 -6.18 2.91
CA VAL A 124 -7.01 -7.07 3.78
C VAL A 124 -7.76 -7.34 5.08
N PHE A 125 -8.42 -6.32 5.62
CA PHE A 125 -9.21 -6.35 6.86
C PHE A 125 -10.68 -5.98 6.60
N PRO A 126 -11.42 -6.83 5.86
CA PRO A 126 -12.81 -6.56 5.56
C PRO A 126 -13.68 -6.66 6.82
N THR A 127 -14.69 -5.81 6.89
CA THR A 127 -15.76 -5.81 7.89
C THR A 127 -17.08 -5.53 7.18
N ASP A 128 -18.20 -5.83 7.83
CA ASP A 128 -19.54 -5.55 7.31
C ASP A 128 -19.77 -4.06 6.96
N ARG A 129 -18.92 -3.16 7.47
CA ARG A 129 -18.99 -1.72 7.21
C ARG A 129 -17.96 -1.23 6.21
N THR A 130 -16.75 -1.80 6.18
CA THR A 130 -15.63 -1.26 5.40
C THR A 130 -15.82 -1.48 3.90
N LEU A 131 -16.17 -2.69 3.47
CA LEU A 131 -16.32 -2.98 2.03
C LEU A 131 -17.51 -2.24 1.40
N PRO A 132 -18.72 -2.24 2.00
CA PRO A 132 -19.84 -1.49 1.42
C PRO A 132 -19.59 0.02 1.33
N ALA A 133 -18.83 0.60 2.28
CA ALA A 133 -18.44 2.01 2.23
C ALA A 133 -17.33 2.29 1.21
N LEU A 134 -16.45 1.32 0.95
CA LEU A 134 -15.33 1.43 0.02
C LEU A 134 -15.80 1.40 -1.45
N THR A 135 -16.70 0.49 -1.79
CA THR A 135 -17.16 0.27 -3.18
C THR A 135 -17.62 1.54 -3.91
N PRO A 136 -18.57 2.35 -3.39
CA PRO A 136 -19.00 3.56 -4.09
C PRO A 136 -17.88 4.61 -4.21
N ARG A 137 -16.97 4.67 -3.23
CA ARG A 137 -15.81 5.58 -3.27
C ARG A 137 -14.85 5.18 -4.39
N LEU A 138 -14.57 3.89 -4.54
CA LEU A 138 -13.71 3.36 -5.59
C LEU A 138 -14.37 3.42 -6.98
N GLN A 139 -15.68 3.27 -7.09
CA GLN A 139 -16.40 3.46 -8.36
C GLN A 139 -16.17 4.87 -8.90
N GLY A 140 -16.29 5.90 -8.05
CA GLY A 140 -15.96 7.27 -8.46
C GLY A 140 -14.51 7.46 -8.92
N PHE A 141 -13.55 6.72 -8.35
CA PHE A 141 -12.18 6.68 -8.86
C PHE A 141 -12.09 5.94 -10.21
N ALA A 142 -12.75 4.80 -10.37
CA ALA A 142 -12.73 4.03 -11.60
C ALA A 142 -13.29 4.82 -12.80
N ASP A 143 -14.29 5.66 -12.56
CA ASP A 143 -14.90 6.53 -13.58
C ASP A 143 -13.96 7.65 -14.02
N GLN A 144 -13.09 8.13 -13.12
CA GLN A 144 -12.10 9.17 -13.40
C GLN A 144 -10.80 8.63 -14.03
N HIS A 145 -10.60 7.31 -13.98
CA HIS A 145 -9.35 6.66 -14.39
C HIS A 145 -9.63 5.57 -15.44
N PRO A 146 -9.27 5.81 -16.72
CA PRO A 146 -9.47 4.83 -17.79
C PRO A 146 -8.80 3.48 -17.49
N GLN A 147 -9.41 2.41 -18.00
CA GLN A 147 -8.82 1.07 -18.01
C GLN A 147 -7.53 1.06 -18.84
N GLY A 148 -6.56 0.23 -18.44
CA GLY A 148 -5.23 0.15 -19.04
C GLY A 148 -4.23 1.16 -18.47
N THR A 149 -4.65 1.96 -17.48
CA THR A 149 -3.76 2.80 -16.69
C THR A 149 -3.44 2.13 -15.37
N ASP A 150 -2.24 2.31 -14.82
CA ASP A 150 -1.82 1.66 -13.56
C ASP A 150 -2.82 1.89 -12.42
N VAL A 151 -3.34 3.12 -12.28
CA VAL A 151 -4.35 3.46 -11.26
C VAL A 151 -5.73 2.91 -11.63
N GLY A 152 -6.14 3.01 -12.89
CA GLY A 152 -7.45 2.52 -13.33
C GLY A 152 -7.59 1.00 -13.21
N ASP A 153 -6.54 0.26 -13.52
CA ASP A 153 -6.50 -1.20 -13.36
C ASP A 153 -6.45 -1.59 -11.90
N TYR A 154 -5.67 -0.86 -11.07
CA TYR A 154 -5.63 -1.08 -9.62
C TYR A 154 -7.01 -0.94 -8.99
N VAL A 155 -7.71 0.18 -9.25
CA VAL A 155 -9.02 0.44 -8.64
C VAL A 155 -10.05 -0.61 -9.06
N ARG A 156 -10.05 -1.01 -10.34
CA ARG A 156 -10.93 -2.08 -10.84
C ARG A 156 -10.61 -3.41 -10.18
N PHE A 157 -9.33 -3.73 -9.98
CA PHE A 157 -8.94 -4.95 -9.30
C PHE A 157 -9.35 -4.95 -7.82
N VAL A 158 -9.14 -3.85 -7.10
CA VAL A 158 -9.59 -3.73 -5.70
C VAL A 158 -11.12 -3.83 -5.59
N LEU A 159 -11.88 -3.30 -6.55
CA LEU A 159 -13.34 -3.49 -6.61
C LEU A 159 -13.74 -4.96 -6.78
N VAL A 160 -12.99 -5.75 -7.57
CA VAL A 160 -13.21 -7.20 -7.67
C VAL A 160 -12.95 -7.88 -6.32
N LEU A 161 -11.84 -7.55 -5.65
CA LEU A 161 -11.50 -8.10 -4.34
C LEU A 161 -12.52 -7.73 -3.26
N ALA A 162 -13.04 -6.50 -3.31
CA ALA A 162 -14.08 -6.01 -2.39
C ALA A 162 -15.42 -6.73 -2.57
N ALA A 163 -15.68 -7.38 -3.71
CA ALA A 163 -16.89 -8.19 -3.91
C ALA A 163 -16.84 -9.54 -3.20
N GLN A 164 -15.67 -9.95 -2.69
CA GLN A 164 -15.43 -11.23 -2.00
C GLN A 164 -15.94 -12.46 -2.77
N ASP A 165 -15.82 -12.41 -4.10
CA ASP A 165 -16.12 -13.53 -5.00
C ASP A 165 -14.80 -14.16 -5.46
N ASP A 166 -14.51 -15.36 -4.96
CA ASP A 166 -13.24 -16.05 -5.19
C ASP A 166 -13.01 -16.40 -6.67
N ASP A 167 -14.07 -16.78 -7.40
CA ASP A 167 -13.98 -17.12 -8.82
C ASP A 167 -13.67 -15.89 -9.67
N ARG A 168 -14.35 -14.77 -9.38
CA ARG A 168 -14.05 -13.48 -10.03
C ARG A 168 -12.65 -13.00 -9.69
N THR A 169 -12.24 -13.16 -8.44
CA THR A 169 -10.90 -12.79 -7.98
C THR A 169 -9.82 -13.58 -8.70
N LEU A 170 -9.99 -14.90 -8.82
CA LEU A 170 -9.04 -15.75 -9.52
C LEU A 170 -8.94 -15.34 -11.00
N ARG A 171 -10.07 -15.19 -11.68
CA ARG A 171 -10.12 -14.80 -13.09
C ARG A 171 -9.44 -13.45 -13.33
N ALA A 172 -9.76 -12.43 -12.54
CA ALA A 172 -9.16 -11.11 -12.68
C ALA A 172 -7.65 -11.13 -12.40
N THR A 173 -7.22 -11.92 -11.41
CA THR A 173 -5.79 -12.10 -11.10
C THR A 173 -5.06 -12.75 -12.28
N GLU A 174 -5.65 -13.76 -12.92
CA GLU A 174 -5.08 -14.44 -14.08
C GLU A 174 -5.04 -13.55 -15.32
N GLU A 175 -6.09 -12.79 -15.60
CA GLU A 175 -6.14 -11.84 -16.72
C GLU A 175 -5.04 -10.77 -16.59
N LEU A 176 -4.90 -10.15 -15.40
CA LEU A 176 -3.90 -9.11 -15.15
C LEU A 176 -2.47 -9.66 -15.21
N THR A 177 -2.22 -10.83 -14.60
CA THR A 177 -0.88 -11.45 -14.63
C THR A 177 -0.51 -12.05 -15.98
N HIS A 178 -1.49 -12.40 -16.82
CA HIS A 178 -1.19 -12.80 -18.19
C HIS A 178 -0.77 -11.61 -19.06
N ALA A 179 -1.41 -10.46 -18.87
CA ALA A 179 -1.25 -9.33 -19.78
C ALA A 179 -0.09 -8.39 -19.41
N TYR A 180 0.10 -8.08 -18.11
CA TYR A 180 0.93 -6.93 -17.72
C TYR A 180 1.78 -7.12 -16.46
N TRP A 181 1.51 -8.14 -15.65
CA TRP A 181 2.10 -8.29 -14.32
C TRP A 181 2.80 -9.63 -14.14
N THR A 182 3.77 -9.71 -13.23
CA THR A 182 4.49 -10.96 -12.99
C THR A 182 3.54 -11.96 -12.33
N GLY A 183 3.22 -13.03 -13.05
CA GLY A 183 2.37 -14.11 -12.57
C GLY A 183 3.01 -14.93 -11.46
N THR A 184 2.15 -15.59 -10.71
CA THR A 184 2.49 -16.55 -9.64
C THR A 184 2.09 -17.96 -10.10
N ALA A 185 2.65 -18.99 -9.46
CA ALA A 185 2.31 -20.38 -9.81
C ALA A 185 0.79 -20.64 -9.63
N ARG A 186 0.18 -21.38 -10.57
CA ARG A 186 -1.27 -21.65 -10.56
C ARG A 186 -1.78 -22.42 -9.33
N GLY A 187 -0.89 -23.14 -8.64
CA GLY A 187 -1.22 -23.86 -7.41
C GLY A 187 -1.27 -22.99 -6.15
N VAL A 188 -0.86 -21.72 -6.23
CA VAL A 188 -0.90 -20.78 -5.09
C VAL A 188 -2.36 -20.46 -4.75
N PRO A 189 -2.74 -20.38 -3.46
CA PRO A 189 -4.07 -19.93 -3.06
C PRO A 189 -4.46 -18.58 -3.67
N THR A 190 -5.69 -18.46 -4.17
CA THR A 190 -6.21 -17.27 -4.87
C THR A 190 -5.95 -15.97 -4.12
N ARG A 191 -6.23 -15.94 -2.81
CA ARG A 191 -5.99 -14.76 -1.96
C ARG A 191 -4.52 -14.33 -1.94
N ALA A 192 -3.60 -15.29 -1.85
CA ALA A 192 -2.17 -15.01 -1.84
C ALA A 192 -1.71 -14.42 -3.17
N ARG A 193 -2.17 -14.98 -4.30
CA ARG A 193 -1.91 -14.45 -5.64
C ARG A 193 -2.43 -13.01 -5.79
N ALA A 194 -3.66 -12.77 -5.34
CA ALA A 194 -4.29 -11.47 -5.44
C ALA A 194 -3.56 -10.39 -4.61
N LEU A 195 -3.25 -10.66 -3.35
CA LEU A 195 -2.55 -9.69 -2.49
C LEU A 195 -1.12 -9.42 -2.96
N HIS A 196 -0.44 -10.43 -3.50
CA HIS A 196 0.85 -10.25 -4.17
C HIS A 196 0.74 -9.31 -5.38
N LEU A 197 -0.30 -9.48 -6.21
CA LEU A 197 -0.54 -8.58 -7.35
C LEU A 197 -0.85 -7.15 -6.88
N VAL A 198 -1.67 -6.97 -5.83
CA VAL A 198 -1.95 -5.63 -5.24
C VAL A 198 -0.65 -4.94 -4.82
N ASP A 199 0.27 -5.65 -4.17
CA ASP A 199 1.58 -5.11 -3.75
C ASP A 199 2.45 -4.68 -4.94
N GLN A 200 2.49 -5.49 -6.01
CA GLN A 200 3.17 -5.12 -7.26
C GLN A 200 2.57 -3.85 -7.86
N MET A 201 1.25 -3.73 -7.90
CA MET A 201 0.55 -2.56 -8.43
C MET A 201 0.83 -1.30 -7.61
N LEU A 202 0.75 -1.38 -6.28
CA LEU A 202 1.09 -0.28 -5.38
C LEU A 202 2.54 0.16 -5.52
N THR A 203 3.46 -0.80 -5.65
CA THR A 203 4.88 -0.53 -5.90
C THR A 203 5.08 0.20 -7.21
N LYS A 204 4.41 -0.22 -8.29
CA LYS A 204 4.49 0.47 -9.59
C LYS A 204 3.96 1.90 -9.50
N ILE A 205 2.78 2.09 -8.90
CA ILE A 205 2.17 3.41 -8.66
C ILE A 205 3.14 4.32 -7.89
N ARG A 206 3.75 3.82 -6.80
CA ARG A 206 4.80 4.54 -6.05
C ARG A 206 5.93 5.00 -6.96
N THR A 207 6.49 4.11 -7.78
CA THR A 207 7.60 4.47 -8.69
C THR A 207 7.20 5.46 -9.78
N GLY A 208 5.93 5.46 -10.19
CA GLY A 208 5.38 6.45 -11.11
C GLY A 208 5.32 7.84 -10.45
N LEU A 209 4.85 7.90 -9.20
CA LEU A 209 4.79 9.14 -8.42
C LEU A 209 6.19 9.75 -8.18
N THR A 210 7.22 8.93 -7.97
CA THR A 210 8.59 9.44 -7.76
C THR A 210 9.23 9.96 -9.05
N ARG A 211 9.01 9.30 -10.19
CA ARG A 211 9.58 9.71 -11.49
C ARG A 211 9.07 11.05 -12.00
N SER A 212 7.81 11.42 -11.74
CA SER A 212 7.25 12.72 -12.13
C SER A 212 7.85 13.93 -11.39
N THR A 213 8.73 13.71 -10.39
CA THR A 213 9.40 14.81 -9.66
C THR A 213 10.82 15.10 -10.15
N GLY A 214 11.36 14.34 -11.11
CA GLY A 214 12.79 14.30 -11.42
C GLY A 214 13.28 14.91 -12.73
N THR A 215 12.45 15.15 -13.75
CA THR A 215 12.95 15.63 -15.05
C THR A 215 11.94 16.49 -15.80
N SER A 216 12.31 17.75 -16.05
CA SER A 216 11.96 18.44 -17.30
C SER A 216 12.50 17.55 -18.42
N THR A 217 11.73 17.09 -19.39
CA THR A 217 11.05 17.88 -20.41
C THR A 217 9.94 16.99 -21.02
N THR A 218 8.78 17.60 -21.33
CA THR A 218 7.54 16.98 -21.87
C THR A 218 6.91 15.89 -21.01
N TRP A 219 6.36 16.22 -19.83
CA TRP A 219 5.11 15.71 -19.21
C TRP A 219 4.89 16.55 -17.92
N PRO A 220 3.71 17.15 -17.65
CA PRO A 220 3.61 18.22 -16.66
C PRO A 220 3.50 17.71 -15.22
N SER A 221 4.10 18.46 -14.31
CA SER A 221 4.01 18.44 -12.83
C SER A 221 2.59 18.57 -12.25
N GLU A 222 1.56 18.43 -13.08
CA GLU A 222 0.15 18.50 -12.73
C GLU A 222 -0.35 17.25 -12.01
N LEU A 223 0.16 16.05 -12.30
CA LEU A 223 -0.36 14.83 -11.67
C LEU A 223 -0.14 14.81 -10.15
N TRP A 224 1.05 15.17 -9.66
CA TRP A 224 1.25 15.31 -8.22
C TRP A 224 0.32 16.37 -7.65
N ARG A 225 0.20 17.54 -8.28
CA ARG A 225 -0.68 18.63 -7.82
C ARG A 225 -2.17 18.25 -7.83
N ARG A 226 -2.59 17.40 -8.78
CA ARG A 226 -3.96 16.89 -8.96
C ARG A 226 -4.29 15.74 -8.00
N TYR A 227 -3.29 15.00 -7.52
CA TYR A 227 -3.48 13.88 -6.58
C TYR A 227 -3.11 14.18 -5.12
N SER A 228 -2.32 15.23 -4.85
CA SER A 228 -1.88 15.65 -3.51
C SER A 228 -2.70 16.79 -2.90
N SER A 229 -3.59 17.43 -3.67
CA SER A 229 -4.54 18.39 -3.12
C SER A 229 -5.68 17.65 -2.42
N ALA A 230 -5.65 17.64 -1.08
CA ALA A 230 -6.84 17.36 -0.31
C ALA A 230 -7.88 18.46 -0.63
N PRO A 231 -9.19 18.15 -0.68
CA PRO A 231 -10.20 19.19 -0.78
C PRO A 231 -10.02 20.14 0.42
N VAL A 232 -9.87 21.44 0.14
CA VAL A 232 -9.93 22.47 1.18
C VAL A 232 -11.31 22.33 1.81
N ALA A 233 -11.35 21.92 3.08
CA ALA A 233 -12.59 21.91 3.83
C ALA A 233 -13.09 23.36 3.92
N GLY A 234 -14.19 23.64 3.22
CA GLY A 234 -15.01 24.83 3.41
C GLY A 234 -16.04 24.59 4.51
#